data_AF-A0A6A4WQ20-F1
#
_entry.id   AF-A0A6A4WQ20-F1
#
_cell.length_a   1.000
_cell.length_b   1.000
_cell.length_c   1.000
_cell.angle_alpha   90.00
_cell.angle_beta   90.00
_cell.angle_gamma   90.00
#
_symmetry.space_group_name_H-M   'P 1'
#
loop_
_entity.id
_entity.type
_entity.pdbx_description
1 polymer ?
#
loop_
_entity_poly.entity_id
_entity_poly.type
_entity_poly.pdbx_seq_one_letter_code
_entity_poly.pdbx_strand_id
1 'polypeptide(L)'
;MSAPYLVDGDQWVGFDDERSVRMKMDFVKELGLAGAMILVSLGGSVVDNEQFRELTSSDYRMNTFVYDTVDSIRRLRLDGLELAWEYPRYNIREISEHVDLLNLLAFDLHDTLVDVVRHGAPLFPLQSATPQEQRYLSVDDAARTLLEEGAAPEKILIGLATYGRSFTLKSQDQYDIDAPHLGAGKAGKYTGDPGFAAYFEICELLDQENTTLVWDAEQQVPFAFNGDYWVGFDDEKSLEKKVEWLRELGLGGVSIWSADLDDFSGACGGGRYPLMSAVREALRGYRVRYTYDGVTVTPGASSRPGAILPLTAVGAAEPVTCTDGDNDVTYHRDPLDCRHYYLCQGRVRHRMPCPSGLVFNEEQSVCDWPENVERCWG
;
A
#
# COMPACT_ATOMS: atom_id res chain seq x y z
N MET A 1 -8.13 11.46 20.76
CA MET A 1 -8.78 10.64 19.72
C MET A 1 -8.38 9.20 20.01
N SER A 2 -9.33 8.31 20.26
CA SER A 2 -9.06 6.88 20.40
C SER A 2 -8.47 6.35 19.08
N ALA A 3 -7.48 5.45 19.16
CA ALA A 3 -6.95 4.78 17.97
C ALA A 3 -8.11 4.09 17.22
N PRO A 4 -8.10 4.08 15.87
CA PRO A 4 -9.10 3.33 15.12
C PRO A 4 -8.94 1.85 15.46
N TYR A 5 -9.99 1.23 15.99
CA TYR A 5 -10.03 -0.21 16.27
C TYR A 5 -10.49 -0.93 15.01
N LEU A 6 -9.71 -1.88 14.53
CA LEU A 6 -10.11 -2.81 13.49
C LEU A 6 -11.09 -3.87 14.03
N VAL A 7 -10.99 -4.23 15.30
CA VAL A 7 -11.78 -5.30 15.93
C VAL A 7 -12.26 -4.88 17.33
N ASP A 8 -13.53 -5.16 17.66
CA ASP A 8 -14.11 -5.09 19.01
C ASP A 8 -14.73 -6.46 19.35
N GLY A 9 -14.05 -7.22 20.23
CA GLY A 9 -14.42 -8.59 20.55
C GLY A 9 -14.28 -9.54 19.36
N ASP A 10 -15.40 -10.12 18.90
CA ASP A 10 -15.43 -11.02 17.73
C ASP A 10 -15.87 -10.32 16.43
N GLN A 11 -16.04 -9.00 16.45
CA GLN A 11 -16.58 -8.23 15.33
C GLN A 11 -15.59 -7.19 14.81
N TRP A 12 -15.54 -7.03 13.49
CA TRP A 12 -14.87 -5.89 12.84
C TRP A 12 -15.73 -4.63 13.00
N VAL A 13 -15.10 -3.48 13.28
CA VAL A 13 -15.80 -2.27 13.77
C VAL A 13 -16.37 -1.38 12.64
N GLY A 14 -16.09 -1.66 11.37
CA GLY A 14 -16.63 -0.83 10.29
C GLY A 14 -15.82 0.41 9.99
N PHE A 15 -16.32 1.20 9.03
CA PHE A 15 -15.85 2.57 8.83
C PHE A 15 -16.62 3.49 9.79
N ASP A 16 -15.98 3.96 10.86
CA ASP A 16 -16.63 4.78 11.91
C ASP A 16 -17.29 6.08 11.39
N ASP A 17 -16.91 6.59 10.21
CA ASP A 17 -17.45 7.82 9.63
C ASP A 17 -17.73 7.72 8.11
N GLU A 18 -18.67 6.85 7.76
CA GLU A 18 -19.15 6.69 6.39
C GLU A 18 -19.68 7.96 5.75
N ARG A 19 -20.21 8.88 6.57
CA ARG A 19 -20.74 10.16 6.08
C ARG A 19 -19.61 11.04 5.57
N SER A 20 -18.52 11.15 6.32
CA SER A 20 -17.32 11.86 5.89
C SER A 20 -16.67 11.20 4.67
N VAL A 21 -16.58 9.86 4.64
CA VAL A 21 -16.08 9.14 3.46
C VAL A 21 -16.92 9.46 2.24
N ARG A 22 -18.25 9.38 2.35
CA ARG A 22 -19.16 9.71 1.24
C ARG A 22 -19.01 11.15 0.78
N MET A 23 -18.90 12.11 1.70
CA MET A 23 -18.70 13.52 1.36
C MET A 23 -17.39 13.75 0.60
N LYS A 24 -16.30 13.09 1.01
CA LYS A 24 -15.02 13.13 0.30
C LYS A 24 -15.13 12.48 -1.08
N MET A 25 -15.82 11.35 -1.20
CA MET A 25 -16.05 10.69 -2.49
C MET A 25 -16.89 11.54 -3.45
N ASP A 26 -17.94 12.19 -2.95
CA ASP A 26 -18.76 13.09 -3.75
C ASP A 26 -17.93 14.30 -4.23
N PHE A 27 -17.08 14.87 -3.36
CA PHE A 27 -16.15 15.93 -3.75
C PHE A 27 -15.16 15.49 -4.84
N VAL A 28 -14.54 14.31 -4.71
CA VAL A 28 -13.61 13.80 -5.74
C VAL A 28 -14.32 13.53 -7.07
N LYS A 29 -15.58 13.06 -7.01
CA LYS A 29 -16.41 12.88 -8.22
C LYS A 29 -16.78 14.23 -8.85
N GLU A 30 -17.08 15.25 -8.05
CA GLU A 30 -17.33 16.61 -8.52
C GLU A 30 -16.11 17.27 -9.16
N LEU A 31 -14.89 16.94 -8.71
CA LEU A 31 -13.65 17.39 -9.35
C LEU A 31 -13.48 16.88 -10.78
N GLY A 32 -14.28 15.90 -11.22
CA GLY A 32 -14.27 15.41 -12.60
C GLY A 32 -12.94 14.81 -13.01
N LEU A 33 -12.20 14.20 -12.06
CA LEU A 33 -10.96 13.49 -12.31
C LEU A 33 -11.25 12.22 -13.13
N ALA A 34 -11.44 12.39 -14.44
CA ALA A 34 -11.79 11.32 -15.35
C ALA A 34 -10.74 10.21 -15.29
N GLY A 35 -11.16 9.01 -14.86
CA GLY A 35 -10.30 7.83 -14.73
C GLY A 35 -9.52 7.72 -13.42
N ALA A 36 -9.72 8.61 -12.44
CA ALA A 36 -9.16 8.43 -11.10
C ALA A 36 -9.90 7.31 -10.34
N MET A 37 -9.13 6.40 -9.76
CA MET A 37 -9.62 5.34 -8.87
C MET A 37 -9.37 5.76 -7.42
N ILE A 38 -10.33 5.49 -6.54
CA ILE A 38 -10.25 5.87 -5.13
C ILE A 38 -10.28 4.62 -4.26
N LEU A 39 -9.15 4.38 -3.60
CA LEU A 39 -8.99 3.27 -2.67
C LEU A 39 -9.07 3.79 -1.24
N VAL A 40 -9.46 2.92 -0.32
CA VAL A 40 -9.34 3.17 1.12
C VAL A 40 -8.17 2.39 1.69
N SER A 41 -7.34 3.05 2.48
CA SER A 41 -6.19 2.41 3.15
C SER A 41 -6.57 1.97 4.56
N LEU A 42 -6.19 0.74 4.91
CA LEU A 42 -6.44 0.15 6.23
C LEU A 42 -5.11 -0.19 6.91
N GLY A 43 -4.86 0.42 8.07
CA GLY A 43 -3.64 0.23 8.85
C GLY A 43 -2.90 1.54 9.09
N GLY A 44 -1.61 1.54 8.82
CA GLY A 44 -0.68 2.63 9.13
C GLY A 44 -0.08 2.49 10.53
N SER A 45 0.98 3.26 10.79
CA SER A 45 1.75 3.25 12.05
C SER A 45 0.96 3.47 13.35
N VAL A 46 -0.26 4.00 13.28
CA VAL A 46 -1.14 4.22 14.44
C VAL A 46 -1.98 3.00 14.82
N VAL A 47 -2.02 1.97 13.97
CA VAL A 47 -2.78 0.73 14.20
C VAL A 47 -1.85 -0.32 14.80
N ASP A 48 -2.29 -0.91 15.92
CA ASP A 48 -1.51 -1.96 16.57
C ASP A 48 -1.46 -3.24 15.71
N ASN A 49 -0.25 -3.78 15.55
CA ASN A 49 -0.01 -5.06 14.90
C ASN A 49 -0.85 -6.20 15.49
N GLU A 50 -1.16 -6.16 16.79
CA GLU A 50 -2.01 -7.17 17.43
C GLU A 50 -3.38 -7.25 16.76
N GLN A 51 -3.94 -6.14 16.28
CA GLN A 51 -5.26 -6.13 15.64
C GLN A 51 -5.26 -6.88 14.31
N PHE A 52 -4.23 -6.73 13.49
CA PHE A 52 -4.07 -7.52 12.26
C PHE A 52 -3.78 -9.00 12.57
N ARG A 53 -2.97 -9.28 13.59
CA ARG A 53 -2.72 -10.67 14.04
C ARG A 53 -4.00 -11.32 14.52
N GLU A 54 -4.82 -10.59 15.25
CA GLU A 54 -6.10 -11.06 15.76
C GLU A 54 -7.10 -11.31 14.63
N LEU A 55 -7.19 -10.38 13.67
CA LEU A 55 -8.01 -10.50 12.47
C LEU A 55 -7.65 -11.74 11.64
N THR A 56 -6.36 -12.02 11.49
CA THR A 56 -5.82 -13.14 10.69
C THR A 56 -5.69 -14.45 11.48
N SER A 57 -6.01 -14.45 12.79
CA SER A 57 -5.89 -15.65 13.63
C SER A 57 -7.00 -16.69 13.43
N SER A 58 -8.09 -16.31 12.76
CA SER A 58 -9.26 -17.14 12.56
C SER A 58 -9.88 -16.91 11.20
N ASP A 59 -10.11 -18.00 10.50
CA ASP A 59 -10.88 -18.09 9.27
C ASP A 59 -12.23 -17.36 9.36
N TYR A 60 -12.93 -17.44 10.50
CA TYR A 60 -14.20 -16.72 10.70
C TYR A 60 -14.01 -15.21 10.67
N ARG A 61 -12.98 -14.70 11.37
CA ARG A 61 -12.71 -13.26 11.47
C ARG A 61 -12.22 -12.72 10.14
N MET A 62 -11.31 -13.44 9.49
CA MET A 62 -10.80 -13.10 8.16
C MET A 62 -11.94 -13.05 7.13
N ASN A 63 -12.83 -14.04 7.10
CA ASN A 63 -13.95 -14.05 6.17
C ASN A 63 -14.96 -12.93 6.45
N THR A 64 -15.30 -12.71 7.73
CA THR A 64 -16.19 -11.60 8.12
C THR A 64 -15.61 -10.27 7.65
N PHE A 65 -14.32 -10.04 7.89
CA PHE A 65 -13.60 -8.87 7.42
C PHE A 65 -13.66 -8.71 5.89
N VAL A 66 -13.38 -9.78 5.14
CA VAL A 66 -13.45 -9.76 3.67
C VAL A 66 -14.84 -9.36 3.21
N TYR A 67 -15.89 -9.96 3.76
CA TYR A 67 -17.25 -9.71 3.30
C TYR A 67 -17.74 -8.31 3.64
N ASP A 68 -17.49 -7.83 4.85
CA ASP A 68 -17.88 -6.50 5.29
C ASP A 68 -17.10 -5.40 4.55
N THR A 69 -15.83 -5.67 4.23
CA THR A 69 -15.00 -4.78 3.41
C THR A 69 -15.53 -4.68 1.99
N VAL A 70 -15.86 -5.80 1.34
CA VAL A 70 -16.44 -5.80 -0.02
C VAL A 70 -17.78 -5.08 -0.04
N ASP A 71 -18.66 -5.29 0.95
CA ASP A 71 -19.92 -4.57 1.04
C ASP A 71 -19.68 -3.06 1.18
N SER A 72 -18.78 -2.67 2.07
CA SER A 72 -18.47 -1.26 2.32
C SER A 72 -17.85 -0.56 1.11
N ILE A 73 -16.92 -1.20 0.39
CA ILE A 73 -16.36 -0.67 -0.86
C ILE A 73 -17.48 -0.38 -1.87
N ARG A 74 -18.40 -1.34 -2.07
CA ARG A 74 -19.53 -1.18 -3.00
C ARG A 74 -20.50 -0.08 -2.54
N ARG A 75 -20.85 -0.06 -1.26
CA ARG A 75 -21.82 0.86 -0.65
C ARG A 75 -21.32 2.30 -0.59
N LEU A 76 -20.02 2.49 -0.40
CA LEU A 76 -19.33 3.79 -0.42
C LEU A 76 -18.87 4.19 -1.82
N ARG A 77 -19.00 3.29 -2.81
CA ARG A 77 -18.56 3.48 -4.20
C ARG A 77 -17.08 3.83 -4.30
N LEU A 78 -16.26 3.08 -3.56
CA LEU A 78 -14.81 3.04 -3.64
C LEU A 78 -14.40 2.03 -4.72
N ASP A 79 -13.18 2.15 -5.21
CA ASP A 79 -12.64 1.32 -6.28
C ASP A 79 -11.72 0.19 -5.78
N GLY A 80 -11.32 0.22 -4.50
CA GLY A 80 -10.49 -0.83 -3.92
C GLY A 80 -10.07 -0.58 -2.47
N LEU A 81 -9.18 -1.45 -2.00
CA LEU A 81 -8.59 -1.44 -0.66
C LEU A 81 -7.06 -1.45 -0.79
N GLU A 82 -6.39 -0.64 0.02
CA GLU A 82 -4.96 -0.74 0.29
C GLU A 82 -4.78 -1.30 1.71
N LEU A 83 -3.93 -2.31 1.87
CA LEU A 83 -3.56 -2.87 3.18
C LEU A 83 -2.21 -2.30 3.60
N ALA A 84 -2.19 -1.51 4.67
CA ALA A 84 -1.01 -0.87 5.24
C ALA A 84 -0.66 -1.49 6.60
N TRP A 85 -0.48 -2.82 6.66
CA TRP A 85 -0.06 -3.50 7.90
C TRP A 85 1.45 -3.32 8.12
N GLU A 86 1.83 -2.62 9.19
CA GLU A 86 3.22 -2.29 9.54
C GLU A 86 3.78 -3.04 10.78
N TYR A 87 4.45 -4.19 10.69
CA TYR A 87 4.68 -5.02 9.51
C TYR A 87 4.58 -6.51 9.87
N PRO A 88 3.93 -7.35 9.03
CA PRO A 88 3.96 -8.80 9.16
C PRO A 88 5.29 -9.37 8.64
N ARG A 89 5.51 -10.68 8.84
CA ARG A 89 6.43 -11.43 7.99
C ARG A 89 5.72 -11.74 6.68
N TYR A 90 6.40 -11.58 5.55
CA TYR A 90 5.79 -11.66 4.22
C TYR A 90 6.56 -12.57 3.27
N ASN A 91 5.87 -13.01 2.22
CA ASN A 91 6.41 -13.69 1.04
C ASN A 91 6.08 -12.83 -0.18
N ILE A 92 7.06 -12.09 -0.70
CA ILE A 92 6.82 -11.10 -1.76
C ILE A 92 6.26 -11.75 -3.03
N ARG A 93 6.73 -12.94 -3.42
CA ARG A 93 6.21 -13.66 -4.60
C ARG A 93 4.71 -13.94 -4.46
N GLU A 94 4.31 -14.51 -3.33
CA GLU A 94 2.92 -14.88 -3.07
C GLU A 94 2.02 -13.64 -2.97
N ILE A 95 2.47 -12.57 -2.30
CA ILE A 95 1.73 -11.30 -2.27
C ILE A 95 1.58 -10.74 -3.69
N SER A 96 2.67 -10.75 -4.48
CA SER A 96 2.66 -10.23 -5.85
C SER A 96 1.68 -10.96 -6.77
N GLU A 97 1.40 -12.25 -6.52
CA GLU A 97 0.38 -13.00 -7.25
C GLU A 97 -1.04 -12.50 -6.98
N HIS A 98 -1.32 -12.02 -5.76
CA HIS A 98 -2.67 -11.70 -5.29
C HIS A 98 -3.04 -10.21 -5.36
N VAL A 99 -2.06 -9.31 -5.28
CA VAL A 99 -2.31 -7.86 -5.33
C VAL A 99 -2.27 -7.32 -6.75
N ASP A 100 -3.05 -6.26 -7.02
CA ASP A 100 -2.94 -5.51 -8.28
C ASP A 100 -1.66 -4.68 -8.33
N LEU A 101 -1.30 -4.07 -7.20
CA LEU A 101 -0.19 -3.13 -7.06
C LEU A 101 0.52 -3.34 -5.71
N LEU A 102 1.83 -3.15 -5.71
CA LEU A 102 2.71 -3.17 -4.54
C LEU A 102 3.22 -1.76 -4.29
N ASN A 103 2.78 -1.13 -3.20
CA ASN A 103 3.25 0.19 -2.82
C ASN A 103 4.51 0.07 -1.94
N LEU A 104 5.69 0.30 -2.53
CA LEU A 104 6.95 0.29 -1.78
C LEU A 104 7.18 1.65 -1.12
N LEU A 105 7.12 1.71 0.20
CA LEU A 105 7.44 2.92 0.99
C LEU A 105 8.96 3.18 0.96
N ALA A 106 9.47 3.73 -0.13
CA ALA A 106 10.89 3.95 -0.38
C ALA A 106 11.42 5.26 0.24
N PHE A 107 11.04 5.49 1.50
CA PHE A 107 11.40 6.64 2.33
C PHE A 107 11.48 6.19 3.79
N ASP A 108 11.94 7.06 4.68
CA ASP A 108 12.30 6.71 6.06
C ASP A 108 13.36 5.61 6.16
N LEU A 109 14.21 5.52 5.15
CA LEU A 109 15.36 4.59 5.10
C LEU A 109 16.42 4.99 6.12
N HIS A 110 16.46 6.27 6.49
CA HIS A 110 17.28 6.79 7.56
C HIS A 110 16.48 7.72 8.47
N ASP A 111 16.66 7.53 9.77
CA ASP A 111 16.02 8.28 10.82
C ASP A 111 17.02 8.61 11.95
N THR A 112 16.52 9.00 13.11
CA THR A 112 17.33 9.40 14.27
C THR A 112 17.87 8.23 15.11
N LEU A 113 17.67 6.97 14.70
CA LEU A 113 18.13 5.79 15.45
C LEU A 113 19.65 5.56 15.31
N VAL A 114 20.28 6.18 14.31
CA VAL A 114 21.74 6.20 14.13
C VAL A 114 22.24 7.58 14.53
N ASP A 115 23.38 7.68 15.22
CA ASP A 115 23.90 8.95 15.79
C ASP A 115 24.47 9.96 14.75
N VAL A 116 24.17 9.77 13.46
CA VAL A 116 24.70 10.58 12.35
C VAL A 116 23.61 10.94 11.36
N VAL A 117 23.73 12.11 10.73
CA VAL A 117 22.74 12.58 9.74
C VAL A 117 22.86 11.78 8.44
N ARG A 118 21.70 11.34 7.93
CA ARG A 118 21.58 10.66 6.65
C ARG A 118 20.27 11.06 5.99
N HIS A 119 20.22 10.93 4.67
CA HIS A 119 19.07 11.32 3.88
C HIS A 119 17.89 10.35 4.08
N GLY A 120 16.65 10.82 4.18
CA GLY A 120 15.50 9.92 4.45
C GLY A 120 15.14 8.97 3.30
N ALA A 121 15.46 9.35 2.06
CA ALA A 121 15.09 8.60 0.85
C ALA A 121 16.16 8.68 -0.27
N PRO A 122 17.43 8.30 -0.03
CA PRO A 122 18.49 8.40 -1.05
C PRO A 122 18.24 7.43 -2.20
N LEU A 123 18.41 7.88 -3.45
CA LEU A 123 18.18 7.01 -4.61
C LEU A 123 19.23 5.89 -4.65
N PHE A 124 20.50 6.25 -4.50
CA PHE A 124 21.63 5.33 -4.46
C PHE A 124 22.38 5.47 -3.13
N PRO A 125 23.12 4.43 -2.69
CA PRO A 125 23.95 4.53 -1.50
C PRO A 125 25.22 5.35 -1.75
N LEU A 126 25.89 5.76 -0.67
CA LEU A 126 27.25 6.31 -0.73
C LEU A 126 28.25 5.24 -1.22
N GLN A 127 29.17 5.63 -2.11
CA GLN A 127 30.21 4.73 -2.63
C GLN A 127 31.15 4.20 -1.54
N SER A 128 31.31 4.95 -0.44
CA SER A 128 32.13 4.59 0.71
C SER A 128 31.46 3.60 1.67
N ALA A 129 30.15 3.39 1.57
CA ALA A 129 29.44 2.48 2.47
C ALA A 129 29.69 1.01 2.08
N THR A 130 29.81 0.12 3.07
CA THR A 130 30.00 -1.30 2.81
C THR A 130 28.66 -1.97 2.40
N PRO A 131 28.67 -3.09 1.66
CA PRO A 131 27.44 -3.77 1.27
C PRO A 131 26.54 -4.18 2.45
N GLN A 132 27.13 -4.52 3.61
CA GLN A 132 26.36 -4.79 4.83
C GLN A 132 25.71 -3.53 5.42
N GLU A 133 26.33 -2.36 5.27
CA GLU A 133 25.80 -1.07 5.72
C GLU A 133 24.80 -0.45 4.74
N GLN A 134 24.61 -1.03 3.54
CA GLN A 134 23.75 -0.48 2.50
C GLN A 134 22.43 -1.24 2.31
N ARG A 135 22.33 -2.47 2.82
CA ARG A 135 21.15 -3.32 2.60
C ARG A 135 19.90 -2.65 3.20
N TYR A 136 18.91 -2.40 2.36
CA TYR A 136 17.66 -1.69 2.65
C TYR A 136 17.80 -0.21 2.98
N LEU A 137 18.90 0.43 2.58
CA LEU A 137 19.20 1.82 2.94
C LEU A 137 19.28 2.76 1.72
N SER A 138 18.79 2.32 0.55
CA SER A 138 18.53 3.18 -0.61
C SER A 138 17.28 2.74 -1.36
N VAL A 139 16.69 3.64 -2.14
CA VAL A 139 15.53 3.35 -2.99
C VAL A 139 15.87 2.26 -4.01
N ASP A 140 17.07 2.29 -4.61
CA ASP A 140 17.51 1.29 -5.58
C ASP A 140 17.60 -0.11 -4.95
N ASP A 141 18.25 -0.23 -3.80
CA ASP A 141 18.44 -1.52 -3.12
C ASP A 141 17.10 -2.11 -2.62
N ALA A 142 16.21 -1.27 -2.08
CA ALA A 142 14.88 -1.70 -1.65
C ALA A 142 14.05 -2.24 -2.83
N ALA A 143 14.02 -1.52 -3.96
CA ALA A 143 13.27 -1.95 -5.13
C ALA A 143 13.87 -3.21 -5.77
N ARG A 144 15.20 -3.30 -5.87
CA ARG A 144 15.88 -4.51 -6.37
C ARG A 144 15.61 -5.72 -5.50
N THR A 145 15.54 -5.55 -4.17
CA THR A 145 15.21 -6.67 -3.29
C THR A 145 13.81 -7.20 -3.57
N LEU A 146 12.80 -6.34 -3.79
CA LEU A 146 11.46 -6.82 -4.17
C LEU A 146 11.49 -7.62 -5.48
N LEU A 147 12.26 -7.17 -6.47
CA LEU A 147 12.43 -7.89 -7.74
C LEU A 147 13.11 -9.25 -7.53
N GLU A 148 14.17 -9.31 -6.73
CA GLU A 148 14.88 -10.55 -6.39
C GLU A 148 14.01 -11.55 -5.62
N GLU A 149 13.12 -11.04 -4.76
CA GLU A 149 12.15 -11.84 -4.01
C GLU A 149 10.92 -12.26 -4.83
N GLY A 150 10.83 -11.80 -6.09
CA GLY A 150 9.87 -12.29 -7.08
C GLY A 150 8.64 -11.40 -7.29
N ALA A 151 8.68 -10.13 -6.91
CA ALA A 151 7.64 -9.18 -7.30
C ALA A 151 7.66 -8.94 -8.81
N ALA A 152 6.47 -8.94 -9.42
CA ALA A 152 6.31 -8.55 -10.81
C ALA A 152 6.61 -7.04 -10.97
N PRO A 153 7.59 -6.64 -11.81
CA PRO A 153 8.04 -5.24 -11.91
C PRO A 153 6.91 -4.27 -12.24
N GLU A 154 5.96 -4.68 -13.07
CA GLU A 154 4.81 -3.88 -13.48
C GLU A 154 3.83 -3.58 -12.34
N LYS A 155 3.89 -4.33 -11.23
CA LYS A 155 3.07 -4.11 -10.05
C LYS A 155 3.73 -3.19 -9.03
N ILE A 156 5.04 -2.96 -9.12
CA ILE A 156 5.79 -2.17 -8.12
C ILE A 156 5.56 -0.68 -8.36
N LEU A 157 5.01 -0.01 -7.36
CA LEU A 157 4.95 1.44 -7.25
C LEU A 157 6.03 1.92 -6.27
N ILE A 158 6.87 2.86 -6.69
CA ILE A 158 7.88 3.46 -5.82
C ILE A 158 7.27 4.64 -5.08
N GLY A 159 7.27 4.56 -3.75
CA GLY A 159 6.85 5.62 -2.85
C GLY A 159 7.84 6.77 -2.85
N LEU A 160 7.34 7.94 -3.20
CA LEU A 160 8.08 9.19 -3.22
C LEU A 160 7.55 10.10 -2.10
N ALA A 161 8.47 10.61 -1.28
CA ALA A 161 8.15 11.49 -0.17
C ALA A 161 8.09 12.95 -0.62
N THR A 162 7.07 13.69 -0.18
CA THR A 162 6.96 15.16 -0.30
C THR A 162 7.27 15.83 1.05
N TYR A 163 8.19 15.22 1.80
CA TYR A 163 8.69 15.68 3.08
C TYR A 163 10.17 15.32 3.21
N GLY A 164 10.82 15.85 4.24
CA GLY A 164 12.19 15.52 4.61
C GLY A 164 12.31 15.06 6.06
N ARG A 165 13.39 14.32 6.33
CA ARG A 165 13.82 13.97 7.68
C ARG A 165 14.86 14.98 8.15
N SER A 166 14.64 15.54 9.34
CA SER A 166 15.46 16.62 9.88
C SER A 166 16.19 16.24 11.17
N PHE A 167 17.32 16.89 11.40
CA PHE A 167 18.24 16.60 12.48
C PHE A 167 18.78 17.89 13.10
N THR A 168 19.20 17.81 14.36
CA THR A 168 19.97 18.88 15.01
C THR A 168 21.44 18.52 15.01
N LEU A 169 22.27 19.16 14.19
CA LEU A 169 23.72 18.92 14.11
C LEU A 169 24.40 19.18 15.45
N LYS A 170 25.38 18.33 15.78
CA LYS A 170 26.22 18.51 16.98
C LYS A 170 27.20 19.68 16.83
N SER A 171 27.64 19.95 15.60
CA SER A 171 28.51 21.05 15.24
C SER A 171 28.09 21.61 13.89
N GLN A 172 27.97 22.93 13.77
CA GLN A 172 27.56 23.60 12.52
C GLN A 172 28.64 23.52 11.43
N ASP A 173 29.88 23.18 11.81
CA ASP A 173 30.99 22.98 10.88
C ASP A 173 31.05 21.55 10.33
N GLN A 174 30.17 20.65 10.80
CA GLN A 174 30.04 19.26 10.35
C GLN A 174 28.60 19.05 9.86
N TYR A 175 28.39 19.21 8.56
CA TYR A 175 27.07 19.17 7.92
C TYR A 175 26.96 18.14 6.79
N ASP A 176 28.07 17.51 6.41
CA ASP A 176 28.09 16.45 5.42
C ASP A 176 27.30 15.22 5.94
N ILE A 177 26.96 14.31 5.02
CA ILE A 177 26.39 13.02 5.40
C ILE A 177 27.34 12.31 6.36
N ASP A 178 26.77 11.58 7.32
CA ASP A 178 27.46 10.97 8.46
C ASP A 178 28.00 11.97 9.52
N ALA A 179 27.67 13.26 9.42
CA ALA A 179 27.96 14.20 10.50
C ALA A 179 27.16 13.88 11.78
N PRO A 180 27.76 14.00 13.00
CA PRO A 180 27.06 13.68 14.24
C PRO A 180 25.90 14.64 14.54
N HIS A 181 24.81 14.11 15.09
CA HIS A 181 23.66 14.90 15.54
C HIS A 181 23.35 14.76 17.04
N LEU A 182 22.51 15.66 17.55
CA LEU A 182 21.95 15.64 18.91
C LEU A 182 20.56 14.99 18.97
N GLY A 183 20.00 14.63 17.82
CA GLY A 183 18.70 13.99 17.67
C GLY A 183 17.88 14.65 16.55
N ALA A 184 16.56 14.48 16.66
CA ALA A 184 15.59 15.06 15.74
C ALA A 184 15.77 16.57 15.56
N GLY A 185 15.52 17.05 14.34
CA GLY A 185 15.43 18.48 14.04
C GLY A 185 14.28 19.14 14.78
N LYS A 186 14.36 20.45 14.96
CA LYS A 186 13.28 21.24 15.58
C LYS A 186 12.00 21.08 14.75
N ALA A 187 10.86 20.91 15.42
CA ALA A 187 9.58 20.74 14.76
C ALA A 187 9.24 21.94 13.86
N GLY A 188 8.71 21.64 12.68
CA GLY A 188 8.15 22.63 11.77
C GLY A 188 6.95 23.36 12.37
N LYS A 189 6.66 24.55 11.85
CA LYS A 189 5.58 25.42 12.35
C LYS A 189 4.19 24.81 12.15
N TYR A 190 4.00 24.04 11.07
CA TYR A 190 2.70 23.53 10.65
C TYR A 190 2.58 22.03 10.95
N THR A 191 3.59 21.24 10.61
CA THR A 191 3.60 19.79 10.91
C THR A 191 3.70 19.53 12.41
N GLY A 192 4.50 20.34 13.11
CA GLY A 192 4.64 20.25 14.57
C GLY A 192 5.35 18.98 15.06
N ASP A 193 5.97 18.20 14.17
CA ASP A 193 6.62 16.93 14.49
C ASP A 193 8.16 17.06 14.43
N PRO A 194 8.89 16.87 15.55
CA PRO A 194 10.34 16.91 15.54
C PRO A 194 10.95 15.87 14.60
N GLY A 195 11.95 16.27 13.82
CA GLY A 195 12.63 15.38 12.89
C GLY A 195 11.89 15.15 11.57
N PHE A 196 10.78 15.87 11.34
CA PHE A 196 9.98 15.82 10.14
C PHE A 196 9.72 17.23 9.62
N ALA A 197 9.74 17.43 8.31
CA ALA A 197 9.40 18.71 7.69
C ALA A 197 8.68 18.48 6.36
N ALA A 198 7.50 19.07 6.18
CA ALA A 198 6.81 19.06 4.90
C ALA A 198 7.62 19.81 3.83
N TYR A 199 7.45 19.51 2.54
CA TYR A 199 8.17 20.23 1.48
C TYR A 199 7.90 21.75 1.52
N PHE A 200 6.68 22.17 1.83
CA PHE A 200 6.37 23.59 2.00
C PHE A 200 7.05 24.25 3.21
N GLU A 201 7.42 23.49 4.26
CA GLU A 201 8.23 24.00 5.38
C GLU A 201 9.71 24.09 4.98
N ILE A 202 10.17 23.12 4.19
CA ILE A 202 11.53 23.12 3.65
C ILE A 202 11.72 24.28 2.69
N CYS A 203 10.74 24.60 1.85
CA CYS A 203 10.85 25.76 0.96
C CYS A 203 10.92 27.09 1.76
N GLU A 204 10.14 27.23 2.86
CA GLU A 204 10.26 28.37 3.76
C GLU A 204 11.67 28.46 4.39
N LEU A 205 12.33 27.33 4.68
CA LEU A 205 13.72 27.29 5.13
C LEU A 205 14.68 27.73 4.03
N LEU A 206 14.48 27.28 2.78
CA LEU A 206 15.34 27.63 1.65
C LEU A 206 15.32 29.14 1.34
N ASP A 207 14.23 29.83 1.66
CA ASP A 207 14.12 31.29 1.53
C ASP A 207 14.80 32.07 2.67
N GLN A 208 15.24 31.42 3.74
CA GLN A 208 15.91 32.08 4.86
C GLN A 208 17.36 32.44 4.53
N GLU A 209 17.82 33.57 5.07
CA GLU A 209 19.23 33.96 5.01
C GLU A 209 20.12 32.89 5.69
N ASN A 210 21.29 32.64 5.13
CA ASN A 210 22.28 31.66 5.57
C ASN A 210 21.87 30.18 5.44
N THR A 211 20.75 29.87 4.79
CA THR A 211 20.45 28.48 4.39
C THR A 211 21.36 28.05 3.25
N THR A 212 22.00 26.90 3.42
CA THR A 212 22.82 26.27 2.38
C THR A 212 22.08 25.05 1.83
N LEU A 213 21.85 25.03 0.52
CA LEU A 213 21.35 23.87 -0.22
C LEU A 213 22.52 23.12 -0.86
N VAL A 214 22.58 21.81 -0.64
CA VAL A 214 23.61 20.92 -1.17
C VAL A 214 22.94 19.82 -1.99
N TRP A 215 23.54 19.53 -3.14
CA TRP A 215 23.17 18.36 -3.95
C TRP A 215 24.18 17.25 -3.73
N ASP A 216 23.73 16.10 -3.23
CA ASP A 216 24.55 14.91 -3.13
C ASP A 216 24.59 14.19 -4.49
N ALA A 217 25.76 14.20 -5.14
CA ALA A 217 25.94 13.61 -6.45
C ALA A 217 26.01 12.07 -6.42
N GLU A 218 26.25 11.45 -5.28
CA GLU A 218 26.25 9.99 -5.15
C GLU A 218 24.82 9.49 -4.91
N GLN A 219 24.13 10.08 -3.94
CA GLN A 219 22.78 9.69 -3.55
C GLN A 219 21.67 10.24 -4.46
N GLN A 220 22.01 11.19 -5.34
CA GLN A 220 21.09 11.85 -6.31
C GLN A 220 19.89 12.54 -5.63
N VAL A 221 20.14 13.19 -4.49
CA VAL A 221 19.13 13.87 -3.67
C VAL A 221 19.74 15.12 -3.01
N PRO A 222 18.93 16.14 -2.70
CA PRO A 222 19.41 17.30 -1.98
C PRO A 222 19.35 17.12 -0.46
N PHE A 223 20.11 17.96 0.25
CA PHE A 223 19.86 18.29 1.65
C PHE A 223 20.12 19.78 1.87
N ALA A 224 19.54 20.34 2.92
CA ALA A 224 19.75 21.72 3.29
C ALA A 224 20.07 21.86 4.77
N PHE A 225 20.80 22.91 5.12
CA PHE A 225 21.05 23.24 6.51
C PHE A 225 21.11 24.75 6.77
N ASN A 226 20.70 25.16 7.96
CA ASN A 226 20.82 26.52 8.47
C ASN A 226 21.19 26.47 9.96
N GLY A 227 22.40 26.90 10.28
CA GLY A 227 22.97 26.76 11.62
C GLY A 227 23.06 25.29 12.05
N ASP A 228 22.35 24.93 13.11
CA ASP A 228 22.30 23.55 13.63
C ASP A 228 21.18 22.69 13.01
N TYR A 229 20.30 23.28 12.20
CA TYR A 229 19.20 22.55 11.57
C TYR A 229 19.66 21.96 10.25
N TRP A 230 19.47 20.65 10.08
CA TRP A 230 19.78 19.91 8.85
C TRP A 230 18.54 19.14 8.39
N VAL A 231 18.27 19.08 7.09
CA VAL A 231 17.15 18.33 6.51
C VAL A 231 17.53 17.70 5.18
N GLY A 232 17.31 16.39 5.05
CA GLY A 232 17.39 15.66 3.78
C GLY A 232 15.98 15.48 3.23
N PHE A 233 15.76 15.85 1.97
CA PHE A 233 14.44 15.93 1.36
C PHE A 233 14.51 15.67 -0.15
N ASP A 234 13.35 15.47 -0.78
CA ASP A 234 13.24 15.43 -2.23
C ASP A 234 12.81 16.78 -2.81
N ASP A 235 13.46 17.20 -3.90
CA ASP A 235 13.06 18.34 -4.73
C ASP A 235 12.60 17.86 -6.12
N GLU A 236 12.17 18.77 -6.99
CA GLU A 236 11.74 18.43 -8.35
C GLU A 236 12.81 17.64 -9.11
N LYS A 237 14.09 18.00 -8.93
CA LYS A 237 15.22 17.38 -9.61
C LYS A 237 15.47 15.95 -9.12
N SER A 238 15.43 15.69 -7.82
CA SER A 238 15.61 14.33 -7.28
C SER A 238 14.44 13.43 -7.64
N LEU A 239 13.21 13.95 -7.64
CA LEU A 239 12.04 13.19 -8.07
C LEU A 239 12.06 12.87 -9.57
N GLU A 240 12.50 13.80 -10.42
CA GLU A 240 12.76 13.54 -11.84
C GLU A 240 13.79 12.41 -12.00
N LYS A 241 14.89 12.44 -11.24
CA LYS A 241 15.92 11.39 -11.26
C LYS A 241 15.39 10.03 -10.83
N LYS A 242 14.57 9.98 -9.78
CA LYS A 242 13.91 8.75 -9.32
C LYS A 242 12.95 8.21 -10.38
N VAL A 243 12.20 9.08 -11.08
CA VAL A 243 11.34 8.63 -12.18
C VAL A 243 12.16 8.13 -13.38
N GLU A 244 13.25 8.79 -13.74
CA GLU A 244 14.17 8.31 -14.79
C GLU A 244 14.69 6.90 -14.47
N TRP A 245 15.22 6.71 -13.27
CA TRP A 245 15.71 5.41 -12.78
C TRP A 245 14.61 4.34 -12.78
N LEU A 246 13.40 4.67 -12.29
CA LEU A 246 12.26 3.76 -12.29
C LEU A 246 11.91 3.27 -13.71
N ARG A 247 11.97 4.18 -14.69
CA ARG A 247 11.68 3.87 -16.09
C ARG A 247 12.73 2.93 -16.69
N GLU A 248 13.99 3.07 -16.29
CA GLU A 248 15.07 2.17 -16.70
C GLU A 248 14.87 0.75 -16.15
N LEU A 249 14.38 0.63 -14.91
CA LEU A 249 14.03 -0.65 -14.30
C LEU A 249 12.71 -1.25 -14.81
N GLY A 250 11.88 -0.47 -15.51
CA GLY A 250 10.62 -0.96 -16.05
C GLY A 250 9.53 -1.15 -14.98
N LEU A 251 9.57 -0.40 -13.87
CA LEU A 251 8.60 -0.58 -12.78
C LEU A 251 7.23 0.05 -13.11
N GLY A 252 6.22 -0.37 -12.35
CA GLY A 252 4.80 -0.02 -12.51
C GLY A 252 4.47 1.47 -12.49
N GLY A 253 5.14 2.23 -11.61
CA GLY A 253 4.89 3.66 -11.45
C GLY A 253 5.29 4.15 -10.07
N VAL A 254 4.62 5.20 -9.59
CA VAL A 254 4.95 5.85 -8.32
C VAL A 254 3.71 5.98 -7.44
N SER A 255 3.93 6.01 -6.13
CA SER A 255 2.99 6.53 -5.15
C SER A 255 3.61 7.77 -4.48
N ILE A 256 2.78 8.64 -3.90
CA ILE A 256 3.23 9.89 -3.29
C ILE A 256 2.75 9.92 -1.84
N TRP A 257 3.69 10.07 -0.91
CA TRP A 257 3.41 10.31 0.51
C TRP A 257 3.91 11.70 0.91
N SER A 258 3.06 12.71 1.04
CA SER A 258 1.63 12.73 0.67
C SER A 258 1.28 14.03 -0.05
N ALA A 259 0.14 14.03 -0.74
CA ALA A 259 -0.27 15.20 -1.53
C ALA A 259 -0.38 16.50 -0.69
N ASP A 260 -0.76 16.39 0.58
CA ASP A 260 -0.91 17.52 1.50
C ASP A 260 0.42 18.08 2.06
N LEU A 261 1.55 17.41 1.82
CA LEU A 261 2.88 17.84 2.25
C LEU A 261 3.68 18.53 1.12
N ASP A 262 3.23 18.37 -0.13
CA ASP A 262 3.70 19.18 -1.26
C ASP A 262 3.22 20.64 -1.09
N ASP A 263 3.76 21.58 -1.88
CA ASP A 263 3.24 22.94 -1.92
C ASP A 263 1.93 23.02 -2.73
N PHE A 264 0.86 22.47 -2.15
CA PHE A 264 -0.47 22.44 -2.73
C PHE A 264 -1.05 23.85 -2.98
N SER A 265 -0.53 24.86 -2.28
CA SER A 265 -1.00 26.24 -2.36
C SER A 265 -0.29 27.07 -3.43
N GLY A 266 0.95 26.69 -3.78
CA GLY A 266 1.84 27.45 -4.66
C GLY A 266 2.55 28.61 -3.96
N ALA A 267 2.80 28.50 -2.65
CA ALA A 267 3.48 29.51 -1.85
C ALA A 267 5.00 29.60 -2.11
N CYS A 268 5.64 28.48 -2.49
CA CYS A 268 7.09 28.37 -2.72
C CYS A 268 7.54 28.94 -4.08
N GLY A 269 6.63 29.47 -4.90
CA GLY A 269 6.95 30.06 -6.21
C GLY A 269 7.02 29.08 -7.39
N GLY A 270 7.03 27.77 -7.15
CA GLY A 270 6.98 26.71 -8.18
C GLY A 270 5.61 26.44 -8.80
N GLY A 271 4.57 27.16 -8.35
CA GLY A 271 3.18 26.85 -8.68
C GLY A 271 2.60 25.79 -7.75
N ARG A 272 1.34 25.37 -7.97
CA ARG A 272 0.68 24.39 -7.12
C ARG A 272 1.18 22.97 -7.39
N TYR A 273 1.45 22.23 -6.32
CA TYR A 273 1.94 20.86 -6.36
C TYR A 273 3.20 20.72 -7.25
N PRO A 274 4.30 21.46 -6.96
CA PRO A 274 5.50 21.45 -7.78
C PRO A 274 6.13 20.06 -7.87
N LEU A 275 6.25 19.34 -6.75
CA LEU A 275 6.85 18.01 -6.72
C LEU A 275 6.01 16.99 -7.50
N MET A 276 4.71 16.92 -7.22
CA MET A 276 3.82 16.00 -7.95
C MET A 276 3.71 16.36 -9.44
N SER A 277 3.81 17.64 -9.79
CA SER A 277 3.82 18.09 -11.18
C SER A 277 5.08 17.67 -11.92
N ALA A 278 6.26 17.75 -11.27
CA ALA A 278 7.52 17.25 -11.82
C ALA A 278 7.47 15.75 -12.07
N VAL A 279 6.98 14.97 -11.08
CA VAL A 279 6.78 13.52 -11.21
C VAL A 279 5.84 13.17 -12.37
N ARG A 280 4.70 13.86 -12.47
CA ARG A 280 3.73 13.65 -13.57
C ARG A 280 4.34 13.95 -14.94
N GLU A 281 5.15 14.99 -15.05
CA GLU A 281 5.84 15.33 -16.30
C GLU A 281 6.89 14.28 -16.66
N ALA A 282 7.70 13.85 -15.70
CA ALA A 282 8.73 12.83 -15.90
C ALA A 282 8.15 11.46 -16.31
N LEU A 283 6.93 11.14 -15.85
CA LEU A 283 6.18 9.94 -16.25
C LEU A 283 5.46 10.08 -17.60
N ARG A 284 5.42 11.28 -18.21
CA ARG A 284 4.66 11.50 -19.44
C ARG A 284 5.15 10.59 -20.57
N GLY A 285 4.21 9.84 -21.15
CA GLY A 285 4.48 8.91 -22.24
C GLY A 285 5.14 7.60 -21.82
N TYR A 286 5.46 7.41 -20.54
CA TYR A 286 5.95 6.14 -20.04
C TYR A 286 4.85 5.07 -20.12
N ARG A 287 5.26 3.86 -20.51
CA ARG A 287 4.42 2.68 -20.62
C ARG A 287 5.25 1.49 -20.16
N VAL A 288 4.72 0.78 -19.18
CA VAL A 288 5.32 -0.46 -18.68
C VAL A 288 5.20 -1.52 -19.77
N ARG A 289 6.30 -2.21 -20.07
CA ARG A 289 6.28 -3.34 -21.00
C ARG A 289 6.00 -4.60 -20.20
N TYR A 290 4.83 -5.21 -20.42
CA TYR A 290 4.55 -6.54 -19.91
C TYR A 290 5.48 -7.54 -20.60
N THR A 291 6.54 -7.97 -19.92
CA THR A 291 7.32 -9.14 -20.34
C THR A 291 6.65 -10.37 -19.75
N TYR A 292 5.90 -11.09 -20.57
CA TYR A 292 5.34 -12.38 -20.17
C TYR A 292 6.49 -13.39 -20.05
N ASP A 293 6.92 -13.67 -18.83
CA ASP A 293 7.93 -14.71 -18.51
C ASP A 293 7.28 -16.08 -18.20
N GLY A 294 6.08 -16.34 -18.74
CA GLY A 294 5.40 -17.62 -18.56
C GLY A 294 5.97 -18.72 -19.47
N VAL A 295 6.23 -19.88 -18.87
CA VAL A 295 6.47 -21.14 -19.59
C VAL A 295 5.29 -21.38 -20.53
N THR A 296 5.56 -21.54 -21.84
CA THR A 296 4.57 -21.99 -22.81
C THR A 296 4.01 -23.33 -22.36
N VAL A 297 2.82 -23.34 -21.75
CA VAL A 297 2.01 -24.55 -21.64
C VAL A 297 1.49 -24.83 -23.05
N THR A 298 2.16 -25.73 -23.75
CA THR A 298 1.65 -26.31 -25.00
C THR A 298 0.23 -26.80 -24.76
N PRO A 299 -0.80 -26.31 -25.50
CA PRO A 299 -2.14 -26.86 -25.40
C PRO A 299 -2.12 -28.24 -26.04
N GLY A 300 -2.06 -29.27 -25.21
CA GLY A 300 -1.88 -30.64 -25.67
C GLY A 300 -2.45 -31.66 -24.70
N ALA A 301 -3.77 -31.75 -24.62
CA ALA A 301 -4.49 -33.03 -24.61
C ALA A 301 -6.01 -32.77 -24.58
N SER A 302 -6.64 -33.05 -25.71
CA SER A 302 -8.09 -33.16 -25.87
C SER A 302 -8.66 -34.17 -24.87
N SER A 303 -9.58 -33.74 -24.00
CA SER A 303 -10.64 -34.59 -23.45
C SER A 303 -11.99 -34.09 -23.97
N ARG A 304 -12.79 -35.04 -24.43
CA ARG A 304 -14.02 -34.84 -25.22
C ARG A 304 -15.14 -34.24 -24.37
N PRO A 305 -16.12 -33.51 -24.96
CA PRO A 305 -17.35 -33.16 -24.27
C PRO A 305 -18.21 -34.42 -24.09
N GLY A 306 -18.39 -34.84 -22.84
CA GLY A 306 -19.31 -35.90 -22.44
C GLY A 306 -20.74 -35.38 -22.35
N ALA A 307 -21.62 -36.05 -23.11
CA ALA A 307 -23.09 -36.10 -23.06
C ALA A 307 -23.87 -35.25 -22.04
N ILE A 308 -24.84 -34.51 -22.57
CA ILE A 308 -25.97 -33.91 -21.86
C ILE A 308 -26.87 -35.04 -21.33
N LEU A 309 -27.04 -35.12 -20.00
CA LEU A 309 -28.09 -35.91 -19.34
C LEU A 309 -29.32 -35.01 -19.08
N PRO A 310 -30.55 -35.54 -19.18
CA PRO A 310 -31.75 -34.74 -18.99
C PRO A 310 -31.99 -34.42 -17.50
N LEU A 311 -32.42 -33.19 -17.24
CA LEU A 311 -32.87 -32.72 -15.93
C LEU A 311 -34.05 -33.57 -15.43
N THR A 312 -33.85 -34.30 -14.34
CA THR A 312 -34.95 -34.82 -13.52
C THR A 312 -34.91 -34.22 -12.13
N ALA A 313 -36.00 -33.51 -11.83
CA ALA A 313 -36.66 -33.32 -10.54
C ALA A 313 -35.79 -32.98 -9.30
N VAL A 314 -36.03 -31.76 -8.81
CA VAL A 314 -35.73 -31.23 -7.46
C VAL A 314 -35.87 -32.32 -6.39
N GLY A 315 -34.72 -32.84 -5.95
CA GLY A 315 -34.57 -33.53 -4.68
C GLY A 315 -34.38 -32.48 -3.59
N ALA A 316 -35.09 -32.64 -2.47
CA ALA A 316 -34.92 -31.79 -1.30
C ALA A 316 -33.44 -31.75 -0.91
N ALA A 317 -32.88 -30.54 -0.87
CA ALA A 317 -31.54 -30.26 -0.41
C ALA A 317 -31.26 -30.98 0.91
N GLU A 318 -30.25 -31.86 0.95
CA GLU A 318 -29.82 -32.46 2.21
C GLU A 318 -29.33 -31.36 3.17
N PRO A 319 -29.70 -31.41 4.45
CA PRO A 319 -29.26 -30.41 5.41
C PRO A 319 -27.75 -30.52 5.63
N VAL A 320 -27.03 -29.41 5.46
CA VAL A 320 -25.59 -29.31 5.75
C VAL A 320 -25.34 -29.71 7.21
N THR A 321 -24.61 -30.81 7.41
CA THR A 321 -24.18 -31.33 8.71
C THR A 321 -22.71 -31.02 8.95
N CYS A 322 -22.41 -30.21 9.96
CA CYS A 322 -21.05 -29.97 10.43
C CYS A 322 -20.54 -31.22 11.17
N THR A 323 -19.36 -31.74 10.81
CA THR A 323 -18.77 -32.96 11.38
C THR A 323 -17.94 -32.68 12.63
N ASP A 324 -17.84 -33.68 13.52
CA ASP A 324 -16.97 -33.64 14.70
C ASP A 324 -15.50 -33.83 14.28
N GLY A 325 -14.76 -32.72 14.13
CA GLY A 325 -13.31 -32.70 13.92
C GLY A 325 -12.71 -31.49 14.64
N ASP A 326 -11.53 -31.68 15.24
CA ASP A 326 -10.79 -30.68 16.05
C ASP A 326 -10.68 -29.33 15.35
N ASN A 327 -11.30 -28.26 15.88
CA ASN A 327 -11.19 -26.84 15.48
C ASN A 327 -11.18 -26.48 13.98
N ASP A 328 -11.34 -27.44 13.07
CA ASP A 328 -11.27 -27.26 11.63
C ASP A 328 -12.53 -26.54 11.17
N VAL A 329 -12.30 -25.49 10.40
CA VAL A 329 -13.34 -24.67 9.80
C VAL A 329 -13.65 -25.23 8.42
N THR A 330 -14.91 -25.56 8.16
CA THR A 330 -15.37 -26.03 6.84
C THR A 330 -16.49 -25.16 6.29
N TYR A 331 -16.52 -25.02 4.97
CA TYR A 331 -17.46 -24.17 4.27
C TYR A 331 -18.33 -25.02 3.36
N HIS A 332 -19.64 -24.79 3.42
CA HIS A 332 -20.62 -25.58 2.68
C HIS A 332 -21.61 -24.63 2.03
N ARG A 333 -22.01 -24.94 0.80
CA ARG A 333 -23.02 -24.12 0.11
C ARG A 333 -24.35 -24.13 0.86
N ASP A 334 -25.06 -23.00 0.89
CA ASP A 334 -26.47 -23.00 1.26
C ASP A 334 -27.27 -23.57 0.08
N PRO A 335 -27.95 -24.72 0.24
CA PRO A 335 -28.59 -25.38 -0.87
C PRO A 335 -29.92 -24.72 -1.27
N LEU A 336 -30.39 -23.72 -0.53
CA LEU A 336 -31.61 -22.96 -0.82
C LEU A 336 -31.35 -21.53 -1.34
N ASP A 337 -30.18 -20.96 -1.06
CA ASP A 337 -29.82 -19.61 -1.51
C ASP A 337 -28.32 -19.52 -1.81
N CYS A 338 -27.96 -19.51 -3.09
CA CYS A 338 -26.58 -19.37 -3.56
C CYS A 338 -25.84 -18.13 -3.04
N ARG A 339 -26.56 -17.11 -2.57
CA ARG A 339 -25.97 -15.89 -1.97
C ARG A 339 -25.63 -16.09 -0.49
N HIS A 340 -25.80 -17.30 0.03
CA HIS A 340 -25.45 -17.66 1.39
C HIS A 340 -24.65 -18.97 1.39
N TYR A 341 -23.91 -19.17 2.47
CA TYR A 341 -23.18 -20.40 2.75
C TYR A 341 -23.20 -20.69 4.24
N TYR A 342 -22.77 -21.89 4.61
CA TYR A 342 -22.63 -22.32 5.99
C TYR A 342 -21.16 -22.46 6.35
N LEU A 343 -20.76 -21.71 7.38
CA LEU A 343 -19.50 -21.90 8.07
C LEU A 343 -19.71 -22.86 9.23
N CYS A 344 -18.96 -23.95 9.25
CA CYS A 344 -18.97 -24.94 10.30
C CYS A 344 -17.67 -24.83 11.11
N GLN A 345 -17.79 -24.55 12.41
CA GLN A 345 -16.68 -24.63 13.37
C GLN A 345 -17.03 -25.70 14.41
N GLY A 346 -16.45 -26.89 14.26
CA GLY A 346 -16.90 -28.08 14.98
C GLY A 346 -18.39 -28.35 14.73
N ARG A 347 -19.20 -28.39 15.80
CA ARG A 347 -20.67 -28.58 15.70
C ARG A 347 -21.46 -27.30 15.43
N VAL A 348 -20.82 -26.13 15.55
CA VAL A 348 -21.53 -24.86 15.44
C VAL A 348 -21.60 -24.45 13.98
N ARG A 349 -22.83 -24.18 13.52
CA ARG A 349 -23.13 -23.78 12.14
C ARG A 349 -23.56 -22.32 12.10
N HIS A 350 -22.82 -21.50 11.37
CA HIS A 350 -23.17 -20.11 11.11
C HIS A 350 -23.60 -19.98 9.65
N ARG A 351 -24.81 -19.43 9.42
CA ARG A 351 -25.28 -19.12 8.07
C ARG A 351 -24.79 -17.72 7.70
N MET A 352 -23.92 -17.64 6.72
CA MET A 352 -23.25 -16.41 6.33
C MET A 352 -23.76 -15.94 4.97
N PRO A 353 -24.04 -14.63 4.79
CA PRO A 353 -24.30 -14.07 3.48
C PRO A 353 -22.99 -13.89 2.71
N CYS A 354 -23.02 -14.09 1.39
CA CYS A 354 -22.01 -13.56 0.49
C CYS A 354 -22.21 -12.05 0.30
N PRO A 355 -21.15 -11.30 -0.05
CA PRO A 355 -21.27 -9.88 -0.38
C PRO A 355 -22.26 -9.64 -1.51
N SER A 356 -22.92 -8.49 -1.48
CA SER A 356 -24.02 -8.16 -2.38
C SER A 356 -23.64 -8.34 -3.86
N GLY A 357 -24.15 -9.38 -4.52
CA GLY A 357 -23.90 -9.67 -5.94
C GLY A 357 -22.93 -10.82 -6.21
N LEU A 358 -22.35 -11.44 -5.16
CA LEU A 358 -21.56 -12.66 -5.25
C LEU A 358 -22.37 -13.89 -4.81
N VAL A 359 -21.91 -15.08 -5.19
CA VAL A 359 -22.47 -16.38 -4.81
C VAL A 359 -21.36 -17.30 -4.30
N PHE A 360 -21.70 -18.26 -3.45
CA PHE A 360 -20.69 -19.12 -2.84
C PHE A 360 -20.15 -20.17 -3.83
N ASN A 361 -18.84 -20.14 -4.06
CA ASN A 361 -18.08 -21.12 -4.82
C ASN A 361 -17.51 -22.18 -3.87
N GLU A 362 -18.16 -23.33 -3.80
CA GLU A 362 -17.80 -24.44 -2.92
C GLU A 362 -16.47 -25.12 -3.29
N GLU A 363 -16.04 -25.04 -4.55
CA GLU A 363 -14.75 -25.62 -4.98
C GLU A 363 -13.56 -24.83 -4.45
N GLN A 364 -13.74 -23.51 -4.34
CA GLN A 364 -12.71 -22.59 -3.85
C GLN A 364 -12.95 -22.15 -2.40
N SER A 365 -14.09 -22.55 -1.81
CA SER A 365 -14.52 -22.15 -0.46
C SER A 365 -14.58 -20.64 -0.24
N VAL A 366 -14.95 -19.87 -1.28
CA VAL A 366 -15.05 -18.39 -1.24
C VAL A 366 -16.32 -17.90 -1.95
N CYS A 367 -16.78 -16.68 -1.65
CA CYS A 367 -17.80 -16.03 -2.47
C CYS A 367 -17.17 -15.45 -3.74
N ASP A 368 -17.68 -15.87 -4.89
CA ASP A 368 -17.14 -15.52 -6.21
C ASP A 368 -18.27 -14.96 -7.10
N TRP A 369 -17.88 -14.46 -8.27
CA TRP A 369 -18.79 -13.98 -9.29
C TRP A 369 -19.70 -15.12 -9.80
N PRO A 370 -21.01 -14.87 -10.01
CA PRO A 370 -21.95 -15.91 -10.46
C PRO A 370 -21.52 -16.66 -11.72
N GLU A 371 -20.78 -16.02 -12.61
CA GLU A 371 -20.27 -16.61 -13.85
C GLU A 371 -19.23 -17.72 -13.59
N ASN A 372 -18.55 -17.70 -12.44
CA ASN A 372 -17.57 -18.70 -12.04
C ASN A 372 -18.19 -19.90 -11.29
N VAL A 373 -19.52 -19.89 -11.05
CA VAL A 373 -20.22 -20.93 -10.26
C VAL A 373 -21.32 -21.60 -11.08
N GLU A 374 -21.00 -22.72 -11.73
CA GLU A 374 -21.87 -23.43 -12.69
C GLU A 374 -23.30 -23.73 -12.18
N ARG A 375 -23.47 -23.98 -10.87
CA ARG A 375 -24.75 -24.42 -10.28
C ARG A 375 -25.65 -23.30 -9.75
N CYS A 376 -25.19 -22.05 -9.80
CA CYS A 376 -25.95 -20.89 -9.32
C CYS A 376 -26.40 -19.97 -10.46
N TRP A 377 -26.16 -20.40 -11.71
CA TRP A 377 -26.57 -19.70 -12.92
C TRP A 377 -27.81 -20.39 -13.52
N GLY A 378 -28.95 -19.71 -13.42
CA GLY A 378 -30.26 -20.13 -13.94
C GLY A 378 -31.21 -18.95 -14.02
#